data_AF-A0A2M8P7Q4-F1
#
_entry.id   AF-A0A2M8P7Q4-F1
#
_cell.length_a   1.000
_cell.length_b   1.000
_cell.length_c   1.000
_cell.angle_alpha   90.00
_cell.angle_beta   90.00
_cell.angle_gamma   90.00
#
_symmetry.space_group_name_H-M   'P 1'
#
loop_
_entity.id
_entity.type
_entity.pdbx_description
1 polymer ?
#
loop_
_entity_poly.entity_id
_entity_poly.type
_entity_poly.pdbx_seq_one_letter_code
_entity_poly.pdbx_strand_id
1 'polypeptide(L)'
;AEIDNYYGDYRVFRAEGGDLDYWFIAGESIEGVLRRYTSLTGRQPLPPRDSLGYQGNGMSWLEGDDPKAQLEYFTAQLRAHDVPCSSFSLGSGYTRAADQKRYVFTWARDR
;
A
#
# COMPACT_ATOMS: atom_id res chain seq x y z
N ALA A 1 -27.97 -3.09 5.16
CA ALA A 1 -28.56 -3.51 3.88
C ALA A 1 -29.52 -2.42 3.44
N GLU A 2 -29.75 -2.27 2.15
CA GLU A 2 -30.86 -1.43 1.71
C GLU A 2 -32.16 -2.21 2.00
N ILE A 3 -33.16 -1.53 2.55
CA ILE A 3 -34.42 -2.16 2.98
C ILE A 3 -35.47 -1.78 1.94
N ASP A 4 -36.00 -2.78 1.25
CA ASP A 4 -37.16 -2.62 0.37
C ASP A 4 -38.44 -2.92 1.17
N ASN A 5 -39.47 -2.10 0.97
CA ASN A 5 -40.71 -2.17 1.75
C ASN A 5 -41.53 -3.44 1.49
N TYR A 6 -41.22 -4.19 0.42
CA TYR A 6 -41.89 -5.44 0.04
C TYR A 6 -40.99 -6.68 0.15
N TYR A 7 -39.68 -6.53 -0.03
CA TYR A 7 -38.73 -7.65 -0.09
C TYR A 7 -37.76 -7.73 1.10
N GLY A 8 -37.73 -6.73 1.99
CA GLY A 8 -36.82 -6.70 3.13
C GLY A 8 -35.38 -6.38 2.73
N ASP A 9 -34.41 -7.08 3.31
CA ASP A 9 -32.99 -6.87 3.00
C ASP A 9 -32.68 -7.26 1.56
N TYR A 10 -32.24 -6.29 0.76
CA TYR A 10 -31.84 -6.54 -0.62
C TYR A 10 -30.47 -5.95 -0.97
N ARG A 11 -29.90 -6.45 -2.06
CA ARG A 11 -28.64 -5.97 -2.64
C ARG A 11 -28.82 -5.83 -4.15
N VAL A 12 -28.37 -4.70 -4.70
CA VAL A 12 -28.37 -4.41 -6.14
C VAL A 12 -26.95 -4.14 -6.59
N PHE A 13 -26.59 -4.70 -7.73
CA PHE A 13 -25.36 -4.39 -8.46
C PHE A 13 -25.73 -3.69 -9.77
N ARG A 14 -25.00 -2.64 -10.13
CA ARG A 14 -25.12 -1.94 -11.41
C ARG A 14 -23.73 -1.69 -11.96
N ALA A 15 -23.55 -1.95 -13.25
CA ALA A 15 -22.33 -1.67 -13.99
C ALA A 15 -22.68 -1.01 -15.33
N GLU A 16 -21.78 -0.18 -15.85
CA GLU A 16 -21.96 0.53 -17.13
C GLU A 16 -21.83 -0.42 -18.34
N GLY A 17 -21.18 -1.57 -18.16
CA GLY A 17 -21.00 -2.59 -19.19
C GLY A 17 -20.16 -3.77 -18.70
N GLY A 18 -19.87 -4.70 -19.61
CA GLY A 18 -19.22 -5.98 -19.30
C GLY A 18 -20.21 -7.08 -18.91
N ASP A 19 -19.68 -8.30 -18.77
CA ASP A 19 -20.48 -9.45 -18.36
C ASP A 19 -20.67 -9.49 -16.84
N LEU A 20 -21.78 -10.10 -16.42
CA LEU A 20 -22.08 -10.32 -15.02
C LEU A 20 -21.72 -11.76 -14.62
N ASP A 21 -20.58 -11.93 -13.97
CA ASP A 21 -20.14 -13.22 -13.42
C ASP A 21 -20.18 -13.19 -11.88
N TYR A 22 -21.03 -14.05 -11.29
CA TYR A 22 -21.23 -14.13 -9.85
C TYR A 22 -20.70 -15.43 -9.25
N TRP A 23 -19.92 -15.28 -8.18
CA TRP A 23 -19.42 -16.39 -7.38
C TRP A 23 -20.00 -16.31 -5.97
N PHE A 24 -20.75 -17.33 -5.56
CA PHE A 24 -21.25 -17.47 -4.19
C PHE A 24 -20.33 -18.41 -3.41
N ILE A 25 -19.63 -17.87 -2.42
CA ILE A 25 -18.64 -18.61 -1.65
C ILE A 25 -19.15 -18.78 -0.22
N ALA A 26 -19.70 -19.95 0.07
CA ALA A 26 -20.16 -20.31 1.41
C ALA A 26 -19.05 -20.97 2.24
N GLY A 27 -19.22 -21.00 3.56
CA GLY A 27 -18.30 -21.65 4.52
C GLY A 27 -18.95 -21.82 5.88
N GLU A 28 -18.57 -22.87 6.61
CA GLU A 28 -19.03 -23.13 7.98
C GLU A 28 -18.48 -22.09 8.99
N SER A 29 -17.47 -21.33 8.57
CA SER A 29 -16.89 -20.21 9.31
C SER A 29 -16.38 -19.14 8.34
N ILE A 30 -16.12 -17.94 8.86
CA ILE A 30 -15.50 -16.85 8.09
C ILE A 30 -14.12 -17.25 7.55
N GLU A 31 -13.32 -17.97 8.34
CA GLU A 31 -12.04 -18.53 7.89
C GLU A 31 -12.23 -19.49 6.70
N GLY A 32 -13.25 -20.35 6.75
CA GLY A 32 -13.60 -21.25 5.67
C GLY A 32 -13.99 -20.53 4.38
N VAL A 33 -14.76 -19.43 4.50
CA VAL A 33 -15.11 -18.55 3.37
C VAL A 33 -13.85 -17.92 2.77
N LEU A 34 -12.99 -17.32 3.60
CA LEU A 34 -11.75 -16.66 3.14
C LEU A 34 -10.79 -17.65 2.46
N ARG A 35 -10.65 -18.87 2.99
CA ARG A 35 -9.82 -19.92 2.40
C ARG A 35 -10.30 -20.35 1.01
N ARG A 36 -11.62 -20.43 0.81
CA ARG A 36 -12.24 -20.75 -0.49
C ARG A 36 -12.14 -19.58 -1.46
N TYR A 37 -12.44 -18.36 -1.00
CA TYR A 37 -12.28 -17.14 -1.78
C TYR A 37 -10.86 -16.99 -2.35
N THR A 38 -9.85 -17.05 -1.48
CA THR A 38 -8.44 -16.93 -1.90
C THR A 38 -7.94 -18.13 -2.70
N SER A 39 -8.61 -19.30 -2.64
CA SER A 39 -8.28 -20.40 -3.58
C SER A 39 -8.72 -20.10 -5.01
N LEU A 40 -9.77 -19.29 -5.18
CA LEU A 40 -10.29 -18.88 -6.49
C LEU A 40 -9.54 -17.63 -7.01
N THR A 41 -9.35 -16.62 -6.16
CA THR A 41 -8.80 -15.31 -6.57
C THR A 41 -7.27 -15.21 -6.43
N GLY A 42 -6.64 -16.21 -5.83
CA GLY A 42 -5.22 -16.23 -5.54
C GLY A 42 -4.91 -16.00 -4.06
N ARG A 43 -3.88 -16.69 -3.57
CA ARG A 43 -3.37 -16.52 -2.21
C ARG A 43 -2.19 -15.57 -2.23
N GLN A 44 -2.08 -14.75 -1.20
CA GLN A 44 -0.91 -13.90 -1.01
C GLN A 44 0.34 -14.79 -0.88
N PRO A 45 1.41 -14.53 -1.67
CA PRO A 45 2.68 -15.22 -1.47
C PRO A 45 3.28 -14.85 -0.10
N LEU A 46 4.10 -15.73 0.45
CA LEU A 46 4.82 -15.43 1.69
C LEU A 46 5.70 -14.20 1.47
N PRO A 47 5.50 -13.10 2.22
CA PRO A 47 6.30 -11.91 2.03
C PRO A 47 7.75 -12.13 2.53
N PRO A 48 8.74 -11.38 2.02
CA PRO A 48 10.08 -11.39 2.56
C PRO A 48 10.08 -11.05 4.06
N ARG A 49 10.94 -11.71 4.84
CA ARG A 49 10.98 -11.53 6.31
C ARG A 49 11.13 -10.05 6.70
N ASP A 50 11.95 -9.31 5.97
CA ASP A 50 12.25 -7.90 6.27
C ASP A 50 11.04 -6.98 6.07
N SER A 51 10.02 -7.38 5.30
CA SER A 51 8.80 -6.58 5.15
C SER A 51 7.88 -6.62 6.38
N LEU A 52 8.19 -7.47 7.37
CA LEU A 52 7.44 -7.55 8.63
C LEU A 52 8.00 -6.59 9.69
N GLY A 53 9.18 -6.01 9.46
CA GLY A 53 9.76 -5.01 10.34
C GLY A 53 9.23 -3.60 10.08
N TYR A 54 9.56 -2.65 10.96
CA TYR A 54 9.20 -1.25 10.76
C TYR A 54 9.84 -0.72 9.46
N GLN A 55 9.04 -0.03 8.66
CA GLN A 55 9.46 0.60 7.41
C GLN A 55 9.22 2.10 7.46
N GLY A 56 10.29 2.88 7.45
CA GLY A 56 10.21 4.34 7.46
C GLY A 56 9.64 4.87 6.15
N ASN A 57 8.76 5.87 6.21
CA ASN A 57 8.37 6.64 5.04
C ASN A 57 8.23 8.13 5.40
N GLY A 58 8.53 8.99 4.43
CA GLY A 58 8.33 10.43 4.57
C GLY A 58 8.45 11.12 3.22
N MET A 59 7.38 11.78 2.79
CA MET A 59 7.36 12.52 1.52
C MET A 59 8.33 13.70 1.56
N SER A 60 8.41 14.40 2.70
CA SER A 60 9.20 15.61 2.88
C SER A 60 10.71 15.37 2.99
N TRP A 61 11.15 14.13 3.21
CA TRP A 61 12.58 13.79 3.36
C TRP A 61 13.43 14.20 2.17
N LEU A 62 12.81 14.33 1.00
CA LEU A 62 13.47 14.62 -0.27
C LEU A 62 13.01 15.92 -0.90
N GLU A 63 12.24 16.74 -0.17
CA GLU A 63 11.68 17.99 -0.69
C GLU A 63 12.34 19.24 -0.12
N GLY A 64 13.05 19.11 1.00
CA GLY A 64 13.82 20.18 1.63
C GLY A 64 15.14 20.52 0.92
N ASP A 65 15.86 21.48 1.48
CA ASP A 65 17.10 22.02 0.91
C ASP A 65 18.29 21.06 1.02
N ASP A 66 18.31 20.18 2.04
CA ASP A 66 19.32 19.13 2.22
C ASP A 66 18.66 17.77 2.52
N PRO A 67 18.20 17.05 1.47
CA PRO A 67 17.60 15.72 1.59
C PRO A 67 18.50 14.70 2.29
N LYS A 68 19.81 14.79 2.04
CA LYS A 68 20.79 13.85 2.57
C LYS A 68 20.90 14.00 4.08
N ALA A 69 21.05 15.23 4.59
CA ALA A 69 21.10 15.49 6.02
C ALA A 69 19.82 15.04 6.73
N GLN A 70 18.66 15.18 6.08
CA GLN A 70 17.40 14.73 6.65
C GLN A 70 17.30 13.20 6.77
N LEU A 71 17.79 12.46 5.78
CA LEU A 71 17.88 10.99 5.84
C LEU A 71 18.91 10.51 6.87
N GLU A 72 20.05 11.18 6.98
CA GLU A 72 21.06 10.90 8.00
C GLU A 72 20.52 11.16 9.41
N TYR A 73 19.81 12.27 9.61
CA TYR A 73 19.14 12.59 10.86
C TYR A 73 18.13 11.51 11.25
N PHE A 74 17.26 11.09 10.31
CA PHE A 74 16.30 10.00 10.56
C PHE A 74 17.00 8.72 11.02
N THR A 75 18.06 8.32 10.31
CA THR A 75 18.84 7.12 10.65
C THR A 75 19.52 7.24 12.02
N ALA A 76 20.01 8.43 12.37
CA ALA A 76 20.57 8.71 13.69
C ALA A 76 19.52 8.60 14.81
N GLN A 77 18.29 9.09 14.57
CA GLN A 77 17.21 8.97 15.54
C GLN A 77 16.82 7.51 15.79
N LEU A 78 16.72 6.68 14.75
CA LEU A 78 16.44 5.26 14.92
C LEU A 78 17.45 4.58 15.84
N ARG A 79 18.74 4.88 15.68
CA ARG A 79 19.81 4.35 16.53
C ARG A 79 19.74 4.90 17.95
N ALA A 80 19.50 6.20 18.11
CA ALA A 80 19.45 6.86 19.42
C ALA A 80 18.29 6.33 20.29
N HIS A 81 17.17 5.94 19.67
CA HIS A 81 15.97 5.45 20.36
C HIS A 81 15.82 3.93 20.33
N ASP A 82 16.83 3.19 19.87
CA ASP A 82 16.82 1.72 19.75
C ASP A 82 15.58 1.19 18.98
N VAL A 83 15.22 1.87 17.88
CA VAL A 83 14.09 1.48 17.03
C VAL A 83 14.60 0.64 15.86
N PRO A 84 14.33 -0.67 15.82
CA PRO A 84 14.71 -1.51 14.68
C PRO A 84 13.92 -1.10 13.44
N CYS A 85 14.62 -0.86 12.34
CA CYS A 85 14.05 -0.45 11.06
C CYS A 85 14.59 -1.36 9.96
N SER A 86 13.68 -2.08 9.28
CA SER A 86 14.06 -3.04 8.25
C SER A 86 14.29 -2.39 6.89
N SER A 87 13.56 -1.31 6.59
CA SER A 87 13.75 -0.55 5.35
C SER A 87 13.19 0.86 5.48
N PHE A 88 13.46 1.71 4.50
CA PHE A 88 12.74 2.97 4.35
C PHE A 88 12.45 3.22 2.88
N SER A 89 11.35 3.91 2.62
CA SER A 89 10.86 4.22 1.28
C SER A 89 11.03 5.70 0.99
N LEU A 90 11.54 5.97 -0.20
CA LEU A 90 11.69 7.33 -0.70
C LEU A 90 10.44 7.72 -1.50
N GLY A 91 9.78 8.80 -1.10
CA GLY A 91 8.73 9.43 -1.88
C GLY A 91 9.27 9.97 -3.21
N SER A 92 8.41 10.51 -4.07
CA SER A 92 8.79 10.90 -5.43
C SER A 92 9.76 12.10 -5.52
N GLY A 93 10.17 12.69 -4.40
CA GLY A 93 11.16 13.79 -4.35
C GLY A 93 12.50 13.46 -5.01
N TYR A 94 12.97 12.20 -4.95
CA TYR A 94 14.25 11.80 -5.58
C TYR A 94 14.20 11.84 -7.11
N THR A 95 12.99 11.93 -7.69
CA THR A 95 12.78 11.95 -9.14
C THR A 95 12.57 13.34 -9.72
N ARG A 96 12.71 14.38 -8.89
CA ARG A 96 12.43 15.77 -9.30
C ARG A 96 13.54 16.29 -10.22
N ALA A 97 13.19 16.64 -11.45
CA ALA A 97 14.11 17.23 -12.42
C ALA A 97 14.21 18.75 -12.27
N ALA A 98 15.12 19.37 -13.03
CA ALA A 98 15.37 20.81 -13.00
C ALA A 98 14.11 21.65 -13.29
N ASP A 99 13.22 21.16 -14.15
CA ASP A 99 11.93 21.79 -14.49
C ASP A 99 10.85 21.62 -13.41
N GLN A 100 11.23 21.11 -12.23
CA GLN A 100 10.38 20.82 -11.07
C GLN A 100 9.32 19.74 -11.30
N LYS A 101 9.39 19.00 -12.42
CA LYS A 101 8.54 17.82 -12.65
C LYS A 101 9.21 16.55 -12.13
N ARG A 102 8.42 15.48 -12.02
CA ARG A 102 8.85 14.18 -11.50
C ARG A 102 8.81 13.14 -12.61
N TYR A 103 9.91 12.41 -12.79
CA TYR A 103 10.08 11.46 -13.88
C TYR A 103 10.47 10.09 -13.36
N VAL A 104 9.74 9.04 -13.76
CA VAL A 104 10.09 7.66 -13.41
C VAL A 104 11.51 7.33 -13.88
N PHE A 105 12.23 6.52 -13.10
CA PHE A 105 13.62 6.12 -13.37
C PHE A 105 14.63 7.27 -13.49
N THR A 106 14.33 8.42 -12.89
CA THR A 106 15.25 9.57 -12.82
C THR A 106 15.73 9.79 -11.38
N TRP A 107 17.01 10.15 -11.23
CA TRP A 107 17.59 10.55 -9.95
C TRP A 107 18.00 12.03 -10.01
N ALA A 108 17.49 12.84 -9.07
CA ALA A 108 17.91 14.23 -8.89
C ALA A 108 19.37 14.26 -8.45
N ARG A 109 20.27 14.79 -9.29
CA ARG A 109 21.73 14.81 -9.04
C ARG A 109 22.23 16.15 -8.51
N ASP A 110 21.38 17.16 -8.54
CA ASP A 110 21.64 18.54 -8.13
C ASP A 110 21.34 18.79 -6.64
N ARG A 111 21.03 17.73 -5.88
CA ARG A 111 20.50 17.77 -4.51
C ARG A 111 21.04 16.62 -3.67
#